data_AF-M0MX27-F1
#
_entry.id   AF-M0MX27-F1
#
_cell.length_a   1.000
_cell.length_b   1.000
_cell.length_c   1.000
_cell.angle_alpha   90.00
_cell.angle_beta   90.00
_cell.angle_gamma   90.00
#
_symmetry.space_group_name_H-M   'P 1'
#
loop_
_entity.id
_entity.type
_entity.pdbx_description
1 polymer ?
#
loop_
_entity_poly.entity_id
_entity_poly.type
_entity_poly.pdbx_seq_one_letter_code
_entity_poly.pdbx_strand_id
1 'polypeptide(L)'
;MESADRELITLFETKAVDPNTQPELARQMLESRTKVASETGYMMKFGERSHRALSVYDAYDLGGQGYPVSETALESLPAYIRANLERDGNVQILARYDTENSEFTDTSLASEPTPDELIARMALFLNRGLSLHETVDYLVVEELEQYSAEQWASIRGVGIKAIRSNSRHTSEKIGDL
;
A
#
# COMPACT_ATOMS: atom_id res chain seq x y z
N MET A 1 -22.89 11.87 11.27
CA MET A 1 -22.10 12.12 10.05
C MET A 1 -21.12 10.97 9.99
N GLU A 2 -21.51 9.87 9.33
CA GLU A 2 -20.59 8.74 9.14
C GLU A 2 -19.40 9.25 8.35
N SER A 3 -18.18 9.14 8.88
CA SER A 3 -17.03 9.21 8.00
C SER A 3 -17.18 8.04 7.05
N ALA A 4 -17.30 8.30 5.75
CA ALA A 4 -17.07 7.24 4.78
C ALA A 4 -15.62 6.80 5.01
N ASP A 5 -15.43 5.69 5.72
CA ASP A 5 -14.11 5.19 6.02
C ASP A 5 -13.41 4.80 4.71
N ARG A 6 -12.09 5.00 4.66
CA ARG A 6 -11.30 4.62 3.49
C ARG A 6 -11.44 3.11 3.29
N GLU A 7 -11.76 2.72 2.07
CA GLU A 7 -11.91 1.34 1.66
C GLU A 7 -10.58 0.79 1.14
N LEU A 8 -10.37 -0.52 1.27
CA LEU A 8 -9.27 -1.18 0.59
C LEU A 8 -9.68 -1.43 -0.86
N ILE A 9 -8.91 -0.91 -1.80
CA ILE A 9 -9.19 -1.04 -3.23
C ILE A 9 -7.96 -1.61 -3.91
N THR A 10 -8.15 -2.69 -4.67
CA THR A 10 -7.11 -3.31 -5.48
C THR A 10 -7.32 -2.93 -6.93
N LEU A 11 -6.33 -2.27 -7.55
CA LEU A 11 -6.33 -1.97 -8.98
C LEU A 11 -5.38 -2.94 -9.68
N PHE A 12 -5.75 -3.41 -10.87
CA PHE A 12 -4.96 -4.37 -11.62
C PHE A 12 -5.17 -4.21 -13.14
N GLU A 13 -4.08 -4.35 -13.88
CA GLU A 13 -4.07 -4.31 -15.33
C GLU A 13 -4.67 -5.60 -15.88
N THR A 14 -5.64 -5.44 -16.78
CA THR A 14 -6.35 -6.56 -17.40
C THR A 14 -5.46 -7.46 -18.26
N LYS A 15 -4.28 -7.00 -18.68
CA LYS A 15 -3.31 -7.77 -19.48
C LYS A 15 -2.28 -8.52 -18.64
N ALA A 16 -2.11 -8.15 -17.37
CA ALA A 16 -1.06 -8.69 -16.51
C ALA A 16 -1.40 -10.07 -15.91
N VAL A 17 -2.63 -10.55 -16.08
CA VAL A 17 -3.03 -11.89 -15.61
C VAL A 17 -2.64 -12.94 -16.64
N ASP A 18 -1.69 -13.81 -16.29
CA ASP A 18 -1.34 -14.97 -17.09
C ASP A 18 -2.46 -16.04 -16.99
N PRO A 19 -3.13 -16.39 -18.10
CA PRO A 19 -4.21 -17.38 -18.11
C PRO A 19 -3.76 -18.79 -17.70
N ASN A 20 -2.45 -19.08 -17.79
CA ASN A 20 -1.92 -20.40 -17.45
C ASN A 20 -1.71 -20.56 -15.94
N THR A 21 -1.42 -19.48 -15.23
CA THR A 21 -1.28 -19.48 -13.76
C THR A 21 -2.60 -19.17 -13.06
N GLN A 22 -3.48 -18.34 -13.64
CA GLN A 22 -4.77 -17.99 -13.04
C GLN A 22 -5.94 -17.99 -14.06
N PRO A 23 -6.45 -19.19 -14.42
CA PRO A 23 -7.43 -19.35 -15.51
C PRO A 23 -8.82 -18.76 -15.19
N GLU A 24 -9.27 -18.82 -13.94
CA GLU A 24 -10.58 -18.27 -13.55
C GLU A 24 -10.58 -16.74 -13.49
N LEU A 25 -9.50 -16.12 -12.98
CA LEU A 25 -9.29 -14.67 -13.04
C LEU A 25 -9.20 -14.21 -14.49
N ALA A 26 -8.41 -14.88 -15.33
CA ALA A 26 -8.30 -14.54 -16.74
C ALA A 26 -9.64 -14.62 -17.47
N ARG A 27 -10.49 -15.61 -17.15
CA ARG A 27 -11.85 -15.73 -17.68
C ARG A 27 -12.76 -14.59 -17.23
N GLN A 28 -12.79 -14.28 -15.92
CA GLN A 28 -13.60 -13.17 -15.42
C GLN A 28 -13.15 -11.83 -16.01
N MET A 29 -11.85 -11.60 -16.16
CA MET A 29 -11.33 -10.38 -16.81
C MET A 29 -11.69 -10.34 -18.31
N LEU A 30 -11.69 -11.48 -19.01
CA LEU A 30 -12.16 -11.56 -20.39
C LEU A 30 -13.66 -11.26 -20.49
N GLU A 31 -14.48 -11.84 -19.61
CA GLU A 31 -15.92 -11.60 -19.56
C GLU A 31 -16.24 -10.14 -19.22
N SER A 32 -15.49 -9.55 -18.29
CA SER A 32 -15.58 -8.15 -17.90
C SER A 32 -15.18 -7.22 -19.06
N ARG A 33 -14.09 -7.53 -19.78
CA ARG A 33 -13.68 -6.82 -21.01
C ARG A 33 -14.74 -6.84 -22.10
N THR A 34 -15.48 -7.95 -22.23
CA THR A 34 -16.59 -8.04 -23.20
C THR A 34 -17.85 -7.30 -22.78
N LYS A 35 -18.06 -7.08 -21.48
CA LYS A 35 -19.22 -6.33 -20.94
C LYS A 35 -18.96 -4.85 -20.77
N VAL A 36 -17.73 -4.45 -20.50
CA VAL A 36 -17.32 -3.06 -20.41
C VAL A 36 -15.99 -2.94 -21.12
N ALA A 37 -15.97 -2.17 -22.20
CA ALA A 37 -14.73 -1.69 -22.77
C ALA A 37 -14.04 -0.85 -21.68
N SER A 38 -13.17 -1.46 -20.87
CA SER A 38 -12.30 -0.73 -19.97
C SER A 38 -11.40 0.11 -20.85
N GLU A 39 -11.79 1.37 -21.04
CA GLU A 39 -11.08 2.35 -21.86
C GLU A 39 -9.62 2.49 -21.41
N THR A 40 -9.37 2.28 -20.10
CA THR A 40 -8.06 2.38 -19.47
C THR A 40 -7.27 1.07 -19.43
N GLY A 41 -7.90 -0.08 -19.65
CA GLY A 41 -7.27 -1.39 -19.49
C GLY A 41 -7.09 -1.86 -18.03
N TYR A 42 -7.60 -1.13 -17.04
CA TYR A 42 -7.54 -1.47 -15.62
C TYR A 42 -8.90 -1.86 -15.04
N MET A 43 -8.88 -2.74 -14.04
CA MET A 43 -10.02 -3.01 -13.16
C MET A 43 -9.68 -2.69 -11.72
N MET A 44 -10.72 -2.42 -10.93
CA MET A 44 -10.64 -2.26 -9.48
C MET A 44 -11.57 -3.23 -8.77
N LYS A 45 -11.22 -3.59 -7.54
CA LYS A 45 -12.03 -4.42 -6.65
C LYS A 45 -11.98 -3.86 -5.24
N PHE A 46 -13.13 -3.79 -4.59
CA PHE A 46 -13.25 -3.40 -3.19
C PHE A 46 -13.02 -4.60 -2.29
N GLY A 47 -12.29 -4.38 -1.19
CA GLY A 47 -12.00 -5.37 -0.17
C GLY A 47 -12.15 -4.80 1.23
N GLU A 48 -12.09 -5.68 2.22
CA GLU A 48 -12.06 -5.26 3.63
C GLU A 48 -10.69 -4.73 4.02
N ARG A 49 -10.64 -3.68 4.82
CA ARG A 49 -9.40 -3.07 5.31
C ARG A 49 -8.50 -4.05 6.09
N SER A 50 -9.09 -5.05 6.74
CA SER A 50 -8.40 -6.17 7.40
C SER A 50 -7.52 -6.97 6.44
N HIS A 51 -7.82 -6.97 5.14
CA HIS A 51 -7.12 -7.72 4.11
C HIS A 51 -5.94 -7.00 3.47
N ARG A 52 -5.57 -5.80 3.95
CA ARG A 52 -4.44 -5.02 3.41
C ARG A 52 -3.08 -5.74 3.39
N ALA A 53 -2.93 -6.77 4.23
CA ALA A 53 -1.71 -7.57 4.33
C ALA A 53 -1.69 -8.74 3.34
N LEU A 54 -2.82 -9.00 2.67
CA LEU A 54 -2.90 -10.01 1.62
C LEU A 54 -2.20 -9.51 0.36
N SER A 55 -1.62 -10.44 -0.40
CA SER A 55 -1.16 -10.09 -1.75
C SER A 55 -2.36 -9.70 -2.61
N VAL A 56 -2.10 -8.97 -3.70
CA VAL A 56 -3.13 -8.59 -4.68
C VAL A 56 -3.92 -9.82 -5.18
N TYR A 57 -3.25 -10.96 -5.32
CA TYR A 57 -3.86 -12.21 -5.78
C TYR A 57 -4.70 -12.88 -4.70
N ASP A 58 -4.23 -12.90 -3.45
CA ASP A 58 -5.01 -13.42 -2.32
C ASP A 58 -6.27 -12.55 -2.08
N ALA A 59 -6.16 -11.22 -2.24
CA ALA A 59 -7.29 -10.31 -2.16
C ALA A 59 -8.31 -10.54 -3.29
N TYR A 60 -7.86 -11.02 -4.44
CA TYR A 60 -8.74 -11.39 -5.55
C TYR A 60 -9.55 -12.66 -5.25
N ASP A 61 -8.93 -13.68 -4.65
CA ASP A 61 -9.57 -14.97 -4.32
C ASP A 61 -10.66 -14.86 -3.24
N LEU A 62 -10.67 -13.78 -2.46
CA LEU A 62 -11.72 -13.51 -1.46
C LEU A 62 -13.13 -13.28 -2.06
N GLY A 63 -13.28 -13.28 -3.39
CA GLY A 63 -14.55 -13.02 -4.07
C GLY A 63 -14.96 -11.55 -4.02
N GLY A 64 -15.99 -11.17 -4.78
CA GLY A 64 -16.43 -9.77 -4.95
C GLY A 64 -16.43 -9.33 -6.41
N GLN A 65 -17.24 -8.33 -6.75
CA GLN A 65 -17.36 -7.83 -8.12
C GLN A 65 -16.17 -6.94 -8.48
N GLY A 66 -15.59 -7.18 -9.65
CA GLY A 66 -14.62 -6.29 -10.27
C GLY A 66 -15.33 -5.23 -11.10
N TYR A 67 -14.83 -4.00 -11.04
CA TYR A 67 -15.36 -2.87 -11.78
C TYR A 67 -14.27 -2.31 -12.71
N PRO A 68 -14.62 -1.84 -13.91
CA PRO A 68 -13.68 -1.14 -14.78
C PRO A 68 -13.27 0.19 -14.14
N VAL A 69 -12.00 0.56 -14.28
CA VAL A 69 -11.50 1.87 -13.86
C VAL A 69 -11.75 2.86 -15.00
N SER A 70 -12.50 3.92 -14.76
CA SER A 70 -12.71 5.00 -15.73
C SER A 70 -11.45 5.86 -15.89
N GLU A 71 -11.37 6.64 -16.98
CA GLU A 71 -10.27 7.62 -17.15
C GLU A 71 -10.22 8.62 -15.99
N THR A 72 -11.37 9.15 -15.57
CA THR A 72 -11.48 10.05 -14.41
C THR A 72 -10.94 9.42 -13.13
N ALA A 73 -11.27 8.15 -12.88
CA ALA A 73 -10.76 7.43 -11.70
C ALA A 73 -9.24 7.27 -11.77
N LEU A 74 -8.71 6.88 -12.93
CA LEU A 74 -7.27 6.74 -13.13
C LEU A 74 -6.54 8.09 -12.96
N GLU A 75 -7.09 9.18 -13.51
CA GLU A 75 -6.52 10.53 -13.43
C GLU A 75 -6.57 11.12 -12.02
N SER A 76 -7.57 10.77 -11.21
CA SER A 76 -7.69 11.20 -9.81
C SER A 76 -6.64 10.56 -8.89
N LEU A 77 -6.00 9.47 -9.30
CA LEU A 77 -4.96 8.83 -8.50
C LEU A 77 -3.72 9.71 -8.37
N PRO A 78 -3.08 9.75 -7.18
CA PRO A 78 -1.77 10.34 -7.02
C PRO A 78 -0.74 9.74 -7.98
N ALA A 79 0.16 10.58 -8.49
CA ALA A 79 1.15 10.18 -9.50
C ALA A 79 2.01 8.97 -9.08
N TYR A 80 2.38 8.87 -7.79
CA TYR A 80 3.18 7.75 -7.28
C TYR A 80 2.43 6.42 -7.29
N ILE A 81 1.11 6.44 -7.06
CA ILE A 81 0.25 5.25 -7.13
C ILE A 81 0.08 4.81 -8.58
N ARG A 82 -0.13 5.75 -9.50
CA ARG A 82 -0.15 5.44 -10.94
C ARG A 82 1.17 4.82 -11.39
N ALA A 83 2.29 5.39 -10.98
CA ALA A 83 3.61 4.84 -11.32
C ALA A 83 3.80 3.41 -10.81
N ASN A 84 3.33 3.09 -9.60
CA ASN A 84 3.33 1.71 -9.09
C ASN A 84 2.41 0.79 -9.91
N LEU A 85 1.20 1.25 -10.21
CA LEU A 85 0.24 0.48 -11.02
C LEU A 85 0.77 0.19 -12.43
N GLU A 86 1.40 1.15 -13.08
CA GLU A 86 2.02 1.00 -14.41
C GLU A 86 3.25 0.08 -14.38
N ARG A 87 4.07 0.18 -13.32
CA ARG A 87 5.29 -0.63 -13.17
C ARG A 87 4.98 -2.10 -12.87
N ASP A 88 4.07 -2.33 -11.93
CA ASP A 88 3.84 -3.65 -11.35
C ASP A 88 2.58 -4.34 -11.92
N GLY A 89 1.78 -3.61 -12.72
CA GLY A 89 0.52 -4.08 -13.28
C GLY A 89 -0.59 -4.23 -12.23
N ASN A 90 -0.33 -3.86 -10.97
CA ASN A 90 -1.31 -3.86 -9.90
C ASN A 90 -0.86 -2.97 -8.73
N VAL A 91 -1.82 -2.55 -7.91
CA VAL A 91 -1.58 -1.83 -6.65
C VAL A 91 -2.73 -2.03 -5.68
N GLN A 92 -2.44 -2.06 -4.37
CA GLN A 92 -3.45 -1.93 -3.33
C GLN A 92 -3.38 -0.56 -2.67
N ILE A 93 -4.53 0.10 -2.57
CA ILE A 93 -4.67 1.43 -1.99
C ILE A 93 -5.73 1.43 -0.91
N LEU A 94 -5.57 2.34 0.04
CA LEU A 94 -6.68 2.81 0.87
C LEU A 94 -7.19 4.10 0.24
N ALA A 95 -8.49 4.19 -0.04
CA ALA A 95 -9.07 5.38 -0.66
C ALA A 95 -10.54 5.52 -0.32
N ARG A 96 -11.09 6.72 -0.49
CA ARG A 96 -12.53 6.92 -0.63
C ARG A 96 -12.86 7.01 -2.11
N TYR A 97 -13.77 6.17 -2.58
CA TYR A 97 -14.23 6.20 -3.97
C TYR A 97 -15.59 6.88 -4.07
N ASP A 98 -15.64 7.99 -4.81
CA ASP A 98 -16.88 8.65 -5.19
C ASP A 98 -17.44 7.95 -6.43
N THR A 99 -18.52 7.19 -6.25
CA THR A 99 -19.18 6.47 -7.34
C THR A 99 -19.90 7.39 -8.34
N GLU A 100 -20.33 8.59 -7.91
CA GLU A 100 -21.05 9.54 -8.77
C GLU A 100 -20.08 10.22 -9.74
N ASN A 101 -18.92 10.65 -9.22
CA ASN A 101 -17.90 11.34 -10.01
C ASN A 101 -16.81 10.40 -10.57
N SER A 102 -16.79 9.14 -10.13
CA SER A 102 -15.75 8.16 -10.43
C SER A 102 -14.35 8.66 -10.04
N GLU A 103 -14.18 9.14 -8.80
CA GLU A 103 -12.94 9.74 -8.32
C GLU A 103 -12.44 9.10 -7.02
N PHE A 104 -11.12 8.97 -6.90
CA PHE A 104 -10.47 8.60 -5.65
C PHE A 104 -10.07 9.85 -4.86
N THR A 105 -10.36 9.85 -3.57
CA THR A 105 -9.91 10.87 -2.62
C THR A 105 -9.29 10.22 -1.38
N ASP A 106 -8.46 10.97 -0.65
CA ASP A 106 -7.77 10.48 0.56
C ASP A 106 -7.02 9.15 0.28
N THR A 107 -6.14 9.18 -0.71
CA THR A 107 -5.52 7.98 -1.29
C THR A 107 -4.11 7.76 -0.76
N SER A 108 -3.81 6.53 -0.33
CA SER A 108 -2.46 6.08 0.05
C SER A 108 -2.27 4.61 -0.32
N LEU A 109 -1.02 4.14 -0.37
CA LEU A 109 -0.77 2.71 -0.53
C LEU A 109 -1.27 1.94 0.70
N ALA A 110 -1.83 0.76 0.47
CA ALA A 110 -2.31 -0.09 1.58
C ALA A 110 -1.16 -0.66 2.43
N SER A 111 0.04 -0.75 1.84
CA SER A 111 1.27 -1.16 2.52
C SER A 111 1.83 -0.09 3.45
N GLU A 112 1.41 1.17 3.32
CA GLU A 112 1.83 2.21 4.25
C GLU A 112 1.19 1.94 5.62
N PRO A 113 2.00 1.86 6.68
CA PRO A 113 1.46 1.66 8.01
C PRO A 113 0.62 2.86 8.43
N THR A 114 -0.52 2.57 9.06
CA THR A 114 -1.43 3.59 9.57
C THR A 114 -0.82 4.27 10.80
N PRO A 115 -1.26 5.48 11.17
CA PRO A 115 -0.80 6.12 12.41
C PRO A 115 -0.94 5.23 13.65
N ASP A 116 -2.04 4.48 13.76
CA ASP A 116 -2.28 3.58 14.89
C ASP A 116 -1.31 2.39 14.90
N GLU A 117 -0.94 1.88 13.73
CA GLU A 117 0.07 0.82 13.62
C GLU A 117 1.46 1.33 13.92
N LEU A 118 1.81 2.54 13.46
CA LEU A 118 3.07 3.17 13.84
C LEU A 118 3.13 3.36 15.35
N ILE A 119 2.05 3.81 15.99
CA ILE A 119 1.97 3.92 17.45
C ILE A 119 2.14 2.55 18.12
N ALA A 120 1.45 1.51 17.65
CA ALA A 120 1.57 0.16 18.19
C ALA A 120 2.99 -0.40 18.01
N ARG A 121 3.62 -0.14 16.85
CA ARG A 121 4.99 -0.54 16.53
C ARG A 121 6.00 0.16 17.43
N MET A 122 5.83 1.46 17.64
CA MET A 122 6.62 2.23 18.59
C MET A 122 6.46 1.70 20.01
N ALA A 123 5.22 1.46 20.46
CA ALA A 123 4.96 0.91 21.79
C ALA A 123 5.63 -0.47 21.99
N LEU A 124 5.60 -1.33 20.97
CA LEU A 124 6.28 -2.62 20.99
C LEU A 124 7.80 -2.46 21.16
N PHE A 125 8.43 -1.57 20.38
CA PHE A 125 9.87 -1.32 20.45
C PHE A 125 10.28 -0.70 21.78
N LEU A 126 9.52 0.27 22.29
CA LEU A 126 9.74 0.87 23.60
C LEU A 126 9.62 -0.17 24.73
N ASN A 127 8.63 -1.06 24.66
CA ASN A 127 8.47 -2.14 25.63
C ASN A 127 9.64 -3.16 25.60
N ARG A 128 10.37 -3.24 24.49
CA ARG A 128 11.62 -4.02 24.38
C ARG A 128 12.85 -3.27 24.90
N GLY A 129 12.65 -2.14 25.57
CA GLY A 129 13.73 -1.33 26.14
C GLY A 129 14.57 -0.61 25.09
N LEU A 130 14.01 -0.35 23.90
CA LEU A 130 14.56 0.63 22.97
C LEU A 130 14.16 2.03 23.43
N SER A 131 15.04 3.00 23.24
CA SER A 131 14.72 4.40 23.40
C SER A 131 13.81 4.89 22.27
N LEU A 132 13.15 6.04 22.50
CA LEU A 132 12.37 6.70 21.45
C LEU A 132 13.23 7.04 20.23
N HIS A 133 14.47 7.45 20.44
CA HIS A 133 15.40 7.77 19.34
C HIS A 133 15.76 6.55 18.50
N GLU A 134 16.04 5.41 19.14
CA GLU A 134 16.32 4.15 18.43
C GLU A 134 15.12 3.63 17.66
N THR A 135 13.94 3.73 18.27
CA THR A 135 12.66 3.36 17.66
C THR A 135 12.38 4.18 16.41
N VAL A 136 12.46 5.51 16.51
CA VAL A 136 12.15 6.41 15.39
C VAL A 136 13.21 6.30 14.29
N ASP A 137 14.49 6.21 14.63
CA ASP A 137 15.56 6.10 13.63
C ASP A 137 15.43 4.82 12.80
N TYR A 138 15.15 3.69 13.46
CA TYR A 138 14.94 2.43 12.77
C TYR A 138 13.67 2.45 11.90
N LEU A 139 12.55 2.94 12.43
CA LEU A 139 11.30 3.00 11.65
C LEU A 139 11.47 3.86 10.40
N VAL A 140 12.05 5.05 10.53
CA VAL A 140 12.14 6.00 9.43
C VAL A 140 13.14 5.55 8.35
N VAL A 141 14.28 4.99 8.76
CA VAL A 141 15.39 4.68 7.84
C VAL A 141 15.36 3.25 7.33
N GLU A 142 15.01 2.27 8.17
CA GLU A 142 15.11 0.84 7.84
C GLU A 142 13.75 0.23 7.52
N GLU A 143 12.72 0.46 8.34
CA GLU A 143 11.42 -0.21 8.14
C GLU A 143 10.55 0.46 7.08
N LEU A 144 10.51 1.80 7.07
CA LEU A 144 9.72 2.59 6.13
C LEU A 144 10.53 3.08 4.92
N GLU A 145 11.86 3.03 5.01
CA GLU A 145 12.79 3.51 3.99
C GLU A 145 12.46 4.91 3.43
N GLN A 146 11.86 5.78 4.25
CA GLN A 146 11.39 7.11 3.82
C GLN A 146 12.53 8.09 3.55
N TYR A 147 13.64 7.91 4.27
CA TYR A 147 14.83 8.74 4.16
C TYR A 147 16.08 7.89 4.28
N SER A 148 17.14 8.29 3.56
CA SER A 148 18.47 7.75 3.83
C SER A 148 18.97 8.19 5.20
N ALA A 149 19.92 7.45 5.79
CA ALA A 149 20.51 7.80 7.07
C ALA A 149 21.16 9.21 7.07
N GLU A 150 21.72 9.64 5.93
CA GLU A 150 22.29 10.97 5.72
C GLU A 150 21.20 12.06 5.78
N GLN A 151 20.10 11.86 5.06
CA GLN A 151 18.98 12.79 5.03
C GLN A 151 18.33 12.90 6.41
N TRP A 152 18.09 11.77 7.06
CA TRP A 152 17.47 11.72 8.39
C TRP A 152 18.37 12.33 9.47
N ALA A 153 19.69 12.09 9.42
CA ALA A 153 20.66 12.72 10.30
C ALA A 153 20.64 14.25 10.18
N SER A 154 20.55 14.77 8.94
CA SER A 154 20.43 16.20 8.68
C SER A 154 19.13 16.78 9.26
N ILE A 155 18.00 16.09 9.11
CA ILE A 155 16.70 16.52 9.66
C ILE A 155 16.76 16.58 11.19
N ARG A 156 17.35 15.57 11.84
CA ARG A 156 17.46 15.53 13.31
C ARG A 156 18.55 16.43 13.89
N GLY A 157 19.44 16.99 13.06
CA GLY A 157 20.60 17.75 13.54
C GLY A 157 21.60 16.90 14.34
N VAL A 158 21.78 15.63 13.99
CA VAL A 158 22.72 14.71 14.64
C VAL A 158 23.73 14.14 13.65
N GLY A 159 24.82 13.56 14.15
CA GLY A 159 25.78 12.86 13.30
C GLY A 159 25.22 11.56 12.72
N ILE A 160 25.51 11.26 11.46
CA ILE A 160 25.06 10.02 10.79
C ILE A 160 25.43 8.74 11.54
N LYS A 161 26.57 8.73 12.24
CA LYS A 161 27.00 7.59 13.07
C LYS A 161 26.00 7.26 14.17
N ALA A 162 25.31 8.26 14.73
CA ALA A 162 24.29 8.04 15.75
C ALA A 162 23.07 7.31 15.15
N ILE A 163 22.60 7.75 13.97
CA ILE A 163 21.48 7.10 13.26
C ILE A 163 21.83 5.65 12.95
N ARG A 164 22.98 5.39 12.32
CA ARG A 164 23.41 4.02 11.97
C ARG A 164 23.61 3.13 13.21
N SER A 165 24.14 3.68 14.30
CA SER A 165 24.31 2.94 15.55
C SER A 165 22.96 2.57 16.16
N ASN A 166 22.01 3.50 16.16
CA ASN A 166 20.66 3.29 16.65
C ASN A 166 19.94 2.23 15.82
N SER A 167 19.94 2.36 14.48
CA SER A 167 19.32 1.37 13.58
C SER A 167 19.91 -0.03 13.81
N ARG A 168 21.23 -0.17 13.87
CA ARG A 168 21.88 -1.47 14.10
C ARG A 168 21.50 -2.07 15.46
N HIS A 169 21.52 -1.29 16.53
CA HIS A 169 21.16 -1.79 17.86
C HIS A 169 19.68 -2.19 17.93
N THR A 170 18.80 -1.45 17.24
CA THR A 170 17.40 -1.85 17.06
C THR A 170 17.31 -3.16 16.30
N SER A 171 17.99 -3.31 15.16
CA SER A 171 18.01 -4.55 14.36
C SER A 171 18.46 -5.77 15.17
N GLU A 172 19.49 -5.62 16.01
CA GLU A 172 19.97 -6.67 16.91
C GLU A 172 18.88 -7.07 17.91
N LYS A 173 18.27 -6.09 18.60
CA LYS A 173 17.22 -6.35 19.60
C LYS A 173 15.90 -6.90 19.04
N ILE A 174 15.58 -6.61 17.78
CA ILE A 174 14.38 -7.16 17.14
C ILE A 174 14.65 -8.51 16.47
N GLY A 175 15.87 -8.74 15.98
CA GLY A 175 16.30 -9.92 15.23
C GLY A 175 16.74 -11.11 16.07
N ASP A 176 16.90 -10.97 17.39
CA ASP A 176 17.11 -12.07 18.35
C ASP A 176 15.83 -12.92 18.58
N LEU A 177 15.06 -13.20 17.52
CA LEU A 177 13.86 -14.04 17.46
C LEU A 177 14.02 -15.13 16.38
#